data_AF-A0A2V8R0J7-F1
#
_entry.id   AF-A0A2V8R0J7-F1
#
_cell.length_a   1.000
_cell.length_b   1.000
_cell.length_c   1.000
_cell.angle_alpha   90.00
_cell.angle_beta   90.00
_cell.angle_gamma   90.00
#
_symmetry.space_group_name_H-M   'P 1'
#
loop_
_entity.id
_entity.type
_entity.pdbx_description
1 polymer ?
#
loop_
_entity_poly.entity_id
_entity_poly.type
_entity_poly.pdbx_seq_one_letter_code
_entity_poly.pdbx_strand_id
1 'polypeptide(L)'
;MALFGMTFVVQAVKVPTGSMQNTILIGDHLLVNKFIFAPGPILPFLPQREIRRGDIIVFKYPGKFQGDERFRDNPEVDDARPDNTPYKINYVKRVIGLPGDVVEVRDTKVFVNGQPLEEHLITALNSSDSRDTPEDESQAPLLIKDNPAPAGEATYNVYFDPERHSGTRRADGKFLVPEGHYFAMGDNRDNSLDSRFWGYVPRDAIIGRAMFVYWSYDESAPHGDGALGFLLDFFRNTRWGRTGTLVK
;
A
#
# COMPACT_ATOMS: atom_id res chain seq x y z
N MET A 1 16.47 5.80 26.52
CA MET A 1 15.20 6.45 26.15
C MET A 1 14.95 6.48 24.65
N ALA A 2 15.88 6.97 23.81
CA ALA A 2 15.71 6.96 22.34
C ALA A 2 15.46 5.56 21.73
N LEU A 3 16.16 4.53 22.24
CA LEU A 3 15.98 3.15 21.79
C LEU A 3 14.59 2.58 22.15
N PHE A 4 14.03 2.93 23.32
CA PHE A 4 12.69 2.48 23.73
C PHE A 4 11.58 3.11 22.86
N GLY A 5 11.69 4.41 22.58
CA GLY A 5 10.76 5.09 21.65
C GLY A 5 10.79 4.48 20.24
N MET A 6 11.99 4.21 19.71
CA MET A 6 12.14 3.59 18.38
C MET A 6 11.69 2.13 18.32
N THR A 7 11.74 1.36 19.40
CA THR A 7 11.33 -0.06 19.37
C THR A 7 9.83 -0.24 19.58
N PHE A 8 9.21 0.56 20.45
CA PHE A 8 7.82 0.39 20.88
C PHE A 8 6.82 1.36 20.25
N VAL A 9 7.27 2.52 19.79
CA VAL A 9 6.37 3.54 19.19
C VAL A 9 6.50 3.56 17.67
N VAL A 10 7.69 3.24 17.15
CA VAL A 10 8.05 3.39 15.76
C VAL A 10 8.53 2.07 15.14
N GLN A 11 8.36 1.86 13.83
CA GLN A 11 9.07 0.82 13.08
C GLN A 11 9.65 1.38 11.78
N ALA A 12 10.87 0.98 11.45
CA ALA A 12 11.39 1.10 10.09
C ALA A 12 10.93 -0.10 9.25
N VAL A 13 10.29 0.16 8.10
CA VAL A 13 9.85 -0.89 7.17
C VAL A 13 10.29 -0.52 5.76
N LYS A 14 11.03 -1.41 5.10
CA LYS A 14 11.38 -1.29 3.68
C LYS A 14 10.20 -1.72 2.81
N VAL A 15 9.95 -0.99 1.73
CA VAL A 15 8.87 -1.27 0.78
C VAL A 15 9.44 -2.00 -0.45
N PRO A 16 9.06 -3.28 -0.66
CA PRO A 16 9.63 -4.08 -1.73
C PRO A 16 8.74 -4.16 -2.99
N THR A 17 7.61 -3.44 -3.04
CA THR A 17 6.64 -3.55 -4.14
C THR A 17 6.04 -2.20 -4.53
N GLY A 18 5.71 -2.05 -5.82
CA GLY A 18 5.12 -0.83 -6.41
C GLY A 18 3.59 -0.70 -6.25
N SER A 19 2.98 -1.46 -5.34
CA SER A 19 1.51 -1.41 -5.16
C SER A 19 0.97 -0.09 -4.61
N MET A 20 1.84 0.72 -4.01
CA MET A 20 1.55 2.08 -3.53
C MET A 20 2.32 3.14 -4.33
N GLN A 21 2.85 2.79 -5.51
CA GLN A 21 3.75 3.62 -6.32
C GLN A 21 3.17 5.02 -6.57
N ASN A 22 4.07 6.01 -6.64
CA ASN A 22 3.82 7.46 -6.58
C ASN A 22 3.32 8.01 -5.24
N THR A 23 2.69 7.21 -4.37
CA THR A 23 2.52 7.55 -2.95
C THR A 23 3.75 7.11 -2.15
N ILE A 24 4.15 5.85 -2.32
CA ILE A 24 5.29 5.17 -1.72
C ILE A 24 6.03 4.40 -2.82
N LEU A 25 7.30 4.69 -3.01
CA LEU A 25 8.11 4.04 -4.04
C LEU A 25 8.81 2.79 -3.52
N ILE A 26 9.18 1.90 -4.44
CA ILE A 26 10.09 0.80 -4.14
C ILE A 26 11.42 1.40 -3.65
N GLY A 27 11.97 0.82 -2.59
CA GLY A 27 13.18 1.33 -1.93
C GLY A 27 12.92 2.41 -0.87
N ASP A 28 11.68 2.88 -0.72
CA ASP A 28 11.31 3.70 0.43
C ASP A 28 11.39 2.91 1.73
N HIS A 29 11.94 3.56 2.73
CA HIS A 29 11.93 3.12 4.11
C HIS A 29 10.99 4.01 4.90
N LEU A 30 9.93 3.39 5.41
CA LEU A 30 8.83 4.06 6.09
C LEU A 30 9.09 4.10 7.59
N LEU A 31 8.75 5.24 8.19
CA LEU A 31 8.55 5.35 9.62
C LEU A 31 7.08 5.07 9.95
N VAL A 32 6.83 4.00 10.69
CA VAL A 32 5.49 3.51 11.03
C VAL A 32 5.17 3.84 12.48
N ASN A 33 4.04 4.47 12.76
CA ASN A 33 3.54 4.66 14.12
C ASN A 33 2.74 3.43 14.55
N LYS A 34 3.28 2.65 15.48
CA LYS A 34 2.60 1.48 16.06
C LYS A 34 1.56 1.87 17.11
N PHE A 35 1.85 2.95 17.83
CA PHE A 35 1.07 3.35 19.00
C PHE A 35 -0.28 3.95 18.61
N ILE A 36 -0.41 4.54 17.42
CA ILE A 36 -1.65 5.20 16.98
C ILE A 36 -2.87 4.29 17.04
N PHE A 37 -2.66 2.98 16.85
CA PHE A 37 -3.69 1.95 16.92
C PHE A 37 -3.45 1.01 18.11
N ALA A 38 -2.82 1.46 19.20
CA ALA A 38 -2.70 0.62 20.38
C ALA A 38 -4.10 0.33 20.97
N PRO A 39 -4.40 -0.90 21.42
CA PRO A 39 -5.59 -1.18 22.20
C PRO A 39 -5.43 -0.60 23.62
N GLY A 40 -6.54 -0.18 24.24
CA GLY A 40 -6.56 0.28 25.63
C GLY A 40 -6.94 1.77 25.80
N PRO A 41 -6.83 2.32 27.01
CA PRO A 41 -7.28 3.68 27.31
C PRO A 41 -6.44 4.73 26.58
N ILE A 42 -7.11 5.74 26.01
CA ILE A 42 -6.46 6.86 25.33
C ILE A 42 -5.61 7.63 26.33
N LEU A 43 -4.30 7.68 26.12
CA LEU A 43 -3.38 8.46 26.93
C LEU A 43 -3.35 9.93 26.43
N PRO A 44 -3.44 10.94 27.33
CA PRO A 44 -3.66 12.33 26.93
C PRO A 44 -2.51 12.99 26.16
N PHE A 45 -1.33 12.35 26.11
CA PHE A 45 -0.11 12.87 25.47
C PHE A 45 0.38 11.97 24.32
N LEU A 46 -0.36 10.92 23.96
CA LEU A 46 -0.03 10.07 22.83
C LEU A 46 -1.17 10.07 21.81
N PRO A 47 -0.87 10.20 20.51
CA PRO A 47 -1.90 10.22 19.47
C PRO A 47 -2.43 8.81 19.26
N GLN A 48 -3.42 8.39 20.07
CA GLN A 48 -4.14 7.13 19.91
C GLN A 48 -5.53 7.40 19.35
N ARG A 49 -5.93 6.62 18.34
CA ARG A 49 -7.27 6.69 17.74
C ARG A 49 -7.60 5.40 17.01
N GLU A 50 -8.88 5.24 16.68
CA GLU A 50 -9.31 4.17 15.77
C GLU A 50 -8.76 4.36 14.36
N ILE A 51 -8.66 3.24 13.64
CA ILE A 51 -8.33 3.19 12.22
C ILE A 51 -9.44 3.89 11.44
N ARG A 52 -9.04 4.75 10.50
CA ARG A 52 -9.98 5.52 9.67
C ARG A 52 -9.79 5.15 8.21
N ARG A 53 -10.85 5.33 7.43
CA ARG A 53 -10.78 5.26 5.97
C ARG A 53 -9.72 6.25 5.47
N GLY A 54 -8.93 5.83 4.50
CA GLY A 54 -7.81 6.59 3.95
C GLY A 54 -6.50 6.42 4.71
N ASP A 55 -6.48 5.78 5.89
CA ASP A 55 -5.20 5.47 6.55
C ASP A 55 -4.35 4.53 5.72
N ILE A 56 -3.06 4.86 5.56
CA ILE A 56 -2.08 3.91 5.03
C ILE A 56 -1.54 3.09 6.19
N ILE A 57 -1.88 1.81 6.18
CA ILE A 57 -1.55 0.87 7.23
C ILE A 57 -0.42 -0.06 6.79
N VAL A 58 0.43 -0.40 7.75
CA VAL A 58 1.37 -1.51 7.62
C VAL A 58 0.82 -2.68 8.41
N PHE A 59 0.74 -3.84 7.78
CA PHE A 59 0.13 -5.03 8.38
C PHE A 59 0.85 -6.30 7.93
N LYS A 60 0.70 -7.36 8.70
CA LYS A 60 1.14 -8.70 8.34
C LYS A 60 0.19 -9.27 7.30
N TYR A 61 0.71 -9.81 6.19
CA TYR A 61 -0.12 -10.42 5.15
C TYR A 61 -0.99 -11.54 5.76
N PRO A 62 -2.34 -11.46 5.66
CA PRO A 62 -3.21 -12.39 6.39
C PRO A 62 -3.41 -13.75 5.69
N GLY A 63 -2.95 -13.88 4.43
CA GLY A 63 -3.33 -15.02 3.58
C GLY A 63 -4.73 -14.84 2.99
N LYS A 64 -5.19 -15.87 2.26
CA LYS A 64 -6.56 -15.93 1.72
C LYS A 64 -7.58 -15.99 2.86
N PHE A 65 -8.56 -15.10 2.82
CA PHE A 65 -9.67 -15.11 3.76
C PHE A 65 -10.54 -16.35 3.56
N GLN A 66 -10.68 -17.17 4.61
CA GLN A 66 -11.37 -18.46 4.53
C GLN A 66 -12.89 -18.37 4.68
N GLY A 67 -13.40 -17.24 5.19
CA GLY A 67 -14.84 -17.06 5.43
C GLY A 67 -15.66 -16.71 4.19
N ASP A 68 -15.04 -16.67 3.01
CA ASP A 68 -15.69 -16.36 1.74
C ASP A 68 -15.08 -17.21 0.63
N GLU A 69 -15.90 -18.01 -0.04
CA GLU A 69 -15.48 -18.97 -1.06
C GLU A 69 -14.76 -18.30 -2.25
N ARG A 70 -15.05 -17.02 -2.51
CA ARG A 70 -14.43 -16.26 -3.61
C ARG A 70 -12.91 -16.16 -3.48
N PHE A 71 -12.37 -16.17 -2.26
CA PHE A 71 -10.94 -16.03 -2.03
C PHE A 71 -10.25 -17.38 -1.85
N ARG A 72 -10.95 -18.38 -1.32
CA ARG A 72 -10.40 -19.70 -0.99
C ARG A 72 -9.73 -20.34 -2.21
N ASP A 73 -10.43 -20.31 -3.34
CA ASP A 73 -10.00 -20.96 -4.58
C ASP A 73 -9.42 -19.96 -5.61
N ASN A 74 -9.09 -18.72 -5.20
CA ASN A 74 -8.56 -17.72 -6.11
C ASN A 74 -7.10 -18.04 -6.51
N PRO A 75 -6.81 -18.44 -7.77
CA PRO A 75 -5.46 -18.79 -8.20
C PRO A 75 -4.54 -17.57 -8.30
N GLU A 76 -5.09 -16.35 -8.42
CA GLU A 76 -4.30 -15.12 -8.57
C GLU A 76 -3.54 -14.74 -7.29
N VAL A 77 -3.96 -15.28 -6.14
CA VAL A 77 -3.29 -15.08 -4.85
C VAL A 77 -2.15 -16.09 -4.64
N ASP A 78 -2.18 -17.24 -5.32
CA ASP A 78 -1.28 -18.36 -5.02
C ASP A 78 0.12 -18.21 -5.63
N ASP A 79 0.40 -17.23 -6.50
CA ASP A 79 1.51 -17.39 -7.45
C ASP A 79 2.44 -16.20 -7.70
N ALA A 80 2.63 -15.26 -6.76
CA ALA A 80 3.53 -14.11 -7.03
C ALA A 80 4.84 -14.07 -6.22
N ARG A 81 4.96 -14.82 -5.12
CA ARG A 81 6.13 -14.73 -4.22
C ARG A 81 6.37 -16.04 -3.46
N PRO A 82 7.50 -16.76 -3.66
CA PRO A 82 7.82 -18.00 -2.95
C PRO A 82 7.85 -17.87 -1.42
N ASP A 83 8.02 -16.65 -0.92
CA ASP A 83 8.11 -16.32 0.50
C ASP A 83 6.79 -15.84 1.11
N ASN A 84 5.68 -15.77 0.35
CA ASN A 84 4.41 -15.18 0.78
C ASN A 84 3.63 -16.03 1.80
N THR A 85 4.28 -16.30 2.92
CA THR A 85 3.72 -17.02 4.06
C THR A 85 2.87 -16.05 4.89
N PRO A 86 1.61 -16.39 5.19
CA PRO A 86 0.77 -15.60 6.08
C PRO A 86 1.49 -15.26 7.39
N TYR A 87 1.32 -14.03 7.83
CA TYR A 87 1.88 -13.46 9.04
C TYR A 87 3.41 -13.36 9.11
N LYS A 88 4.14 -13.67 8.03
CA LYS A 88 5.60 -13.47 7.96
C LYS A 88 5.98 -12.16 7.27
N ILE A 89 5.31 -11.80 6.18
CA ILE A 89 5.62 -10.61 5.39
C ILE A 89 4.77 -9.41 5.82
N ASN A 90 5.37 -8.21 5.77
CA ASN A 90 4.65 -6.95 5.97
C ASN A 90 4.18 -6.38 4.63
N TYR A 91 2.93 -5.94 4.58
CA TYR A 91 2.31 -5.26 3.45
C TYR A 91 1.96 -3.83 3.85
N VAL A 92 1.90 -2.95 2.85
CA VAL A 92 1.45 -1.56 3.00
C VAL A 92 0.31 -1.33 2.01
N LYS A 93 -0.84 -0.87 2.52
CA LYS A 93 -2.05 -0.58 1.74
C LYS A 93 -2.84 0.54 2.40
N ARG A 94 -3.75 1.14 1.65
CA ARG A 94 -4.71 2.13 2.16
C ARG A 94 -5.99 1.45 2.62
N VAL A 95 -6.52 1.84 3.77
CA VAL A 95 -7.81 1.38 4.28
C VAL A 95 -8.92 2.01 3.46
N ILE A 96 -9.67 1.16 2.77
CA ILE A 96 -10.80 1.54 1.92
C ILE A 96 -12.14 1.21 2.58
N GLY A 97 -12.23 0.13 3.36
CA GLY A 97 -13.43 -0.30 4.09
C GLY A 97 -13.16 -0.54 5.58
N LEU A 98 -14.04 -0.06 6.43
CA LEU A 98 -14.07 -0.26 7.88
C LEU A 98 -15.03 -1.41 8.23
N PRO A 99 -14.98 -1.97 9.45
CA PRO A 99 -15.96 -2.94 9.93
C PRO A 99 -17.41 -2.51 9.64
N GLY A 100 -18.20 -3.40 9.07
CA GLY A 100 -19.59 -3.17 8.71
C GLY A 100 -19.82 -2.45 7.38
N ASP A 101 -18.78 -1.91 6.74
CA ASP A 101 -18.93 -1.29 5.42
C ASP A 101 -19.23 -2.33 4.35
N VAL A 102 -19.97 -1.87 3.34
CA VAL A 102 -20.11 -2.56 2.06
C VAL A 102 -19.25 -1.83 1.04
N VAL A 103 -18.10 -2.42 0.70
CA VAL A 103 -17.21 -1.92 -0.35
C VAL A 103 -17.60 -2.58 -1.66
N GLU A 104 -17.75 -1.80 -2.73
CA GLU A 104 -18.06 -2.30 -4.05
C GLU A 104 -17.09 -1.72 -5.07
N VAL A 105 -16.45 -2.59 -5.84
CA VAL A 105 -15.54 -2.21 -6.93
C VAL A 105 -16.24 -2.54 -8.24
N ARG A 106 -16.38 -1.53 -9.11
CA ARG A 106 -16.94 -1.64 -10.46
C ARG A 106 -16.03 -0.90 -11.43
N ASP A 107 -15.41 -1.63 -12.35
CA ASP A 107 -14.39 -1.11 -13.26
C ASP A 107 -13.22 -0.45 -12.49
N THR A 108 -13.09 0.87 -12.58
CA THR A 108 -12.07 1.66 -11.87
C THR A 108 -12.62 2.41 -10.66
N LYS A 109 -13.93 2.28 -10.39
CA LYS A 109 -14.60 3.06 -9.35
C LYS A 109 -14.84 2.21 -8.10
N VAL A 110 -14.60 2.82 -6.95
CA VAL A 110 -14.88 2.25 -5.65
C VAL A 110 -16.09 2.96 -5.06
N PHE A 111 -16.99 2.18 -4.49
CA PHE A 111 -18.15 2.65 -3.75
C PHE A 111 -18.09 2.09 -2.34
N VAL A 112 -18.48 2.90 -1.35
CA VAL A 112 -18.62 2.48 0.05
C VAL A 112 -20.04 2.80 0.49
N ASN A 113 -20.76 1.79 0.96
CA ASN A 113 -22.15 1.90 1.39
C ASN A 113 -23.05 2.52 0.29
N GLY A 114 -22.75 2.19 -0.98
CA GLY A 114 -23.46 2.70 -2.16
C GLY A 114 -23.04 4.10 -2.62
N GLN A 115 -22.20 4.81 -1.87
CA GLN A 115 -21.70 6.13 -2.25
C GLN A 115 -20.35 6.02 -2.96
N PRO A 116 -20.10 6.77 -4.05
CA PRO A 116 -18.79 6.79 -4.68
C PRO A 116 -17.73 7.27 -3.67
N LEU A 117 -16.62 6.54 -3.59
CA LEU A 117 -15.48 6.97 -2.79
C LEU A 117 -14.78 8.13 -3.49
N GLU A 118 -14.59 9.24 -2.79
CA GLU A 118 -13.93 10.43 -3.35
C GLU A 118 -12.42 10.22 -3.42
N GLU A 119 -11.93 9.99 -4.63
CA GLU A 119 -10.53 9.71 -4.95
C GLU A 119 -10.10 10.53 -6.16
N HIS A 120 -8.85 10.98 -6.21
CA HIS A 120 -8.30 11.61 -7.40
C HIS A 120 -7.75 10.52 -8.32
N LEU A 121 -8.53 10.14 -9.32
CA LEU A 121 -8.14 9.14 -10.31
C LEU A 121 -7.11 9.73 -11.26
N ILE A 122 -5.91 9.14 -11.31
CA ILE A 122 -4.81 9.53 -12.18
C ILE A 122 -4.59 8.44 -13.23
N THR A 123 -4.36 8.84 -14.47
CA THR A 123 -4.05 7.91 -15.56
C THR A 123 -2.56 7.55 -15.51
N ALA A 124 -2.24 6.27 -15.34
CA ALA A 124 -0.90 5.72 -15.45
C ALA A 124 -0.62 5.29 -16.89
N LEU A 125 0.47 5.80 -17.47
CA LEU A 125 0.85 5.60 -18.88
C LEU A 125 1.83 4.43 -19.08
N ASN A 126 2.51 4.02 -18.02
CA ASN A 126 3.53 2.97 -18.03
C ASN A 126 3.24 1.87 -17.00
N SER A 127 1.97 1.60 -16.70
CA SER A 127 1.60 0.44 -15.88
C SER A 127 1.78 -0.84 -16.70
N SER A 128 3.03 -1.14 -17.06
CA SER A 128 3.39 -2.31 -17.84
C SER A 128 2.94 -3.58 -17.15
N ASP A 129 2.53 -4.54 -17.97
CA ASP A 129 2.15 -5.85 -17.50
C ASP A 129 3.40 -6.53 -16.94
N SER A 130 3.45 -6.70 -15.61
CA SER A 130 4.58 -7.23 -14.83
C SER A 130 5.04 -8.66 -15.21
N ARG A 131 4.55 -9.21 -16.32
CA ARG A 131 5.02 -10.47 -16.91
C ARG A 131 6.15 -10.26 -17.92
N ASP A 132 6.27 -9.07 -18.53
CA ASP A 132 7.27 -8.81 -19.57
C ASP A 132 8.18 -7.60 -19.30
N THR A 133 7.93 -6.81 -18.25
CA THR A 133 8.86 -5.72 -17.88
C THR A 133 10.02 -6.23 -17.05
N PRO A 134 11.28 -5.87 -17.40
CA PRO A 134 12.43 -6.11 -16.55
C PRO A 134 12.19 -5.53 -15.15
N GLU A 135 12.56 -6.27 -14.10
CA GLU A 135 12.37 -5.86 -12.70
C GLU A 135 12.91 -4.45 -12.39
N ASP A 136 13.90 -3.97 -13.16
CA ASP A 136 14.51 -2.64 -13.02
C ASP A 136 13.61 -1.46 -13.44
N GLU A 137 12.70 -1.63 -14.41
CA GLU A 137 11.73 -0.58 -14.78
C GLU A 137 10.56 -0.48 -13.79
N SER A 138 10.40 -1.48 -12.92
CA SER A 138 9.32 -1.53 -11.92
C SER A 138 9.53 -0.59 -10.73
N GLN A 139 10.73 -0.02 -10.56
CA GLN A 139 11.10 0.83 -9.41
C GLN A 139 10.98 2.34 -9.69
N ALA A 140 10.93 2.76 -10.95
CA ALA A 140 10.78 4.17 -11.31
C ALA A 140 9.36 4.68 -10.96
N PRO A 141 9.13 5.99 -10.73
CA PRO A 141 7.77 6.52 -10.61
C PRO A 141 6.91 6.21 -11.84
N LEU A 142 5.59 6.06 -11.65
CA LEU A 142 4.67 5.95 -12.79
C LEU A 142 4.71 7.24 -13.60
N LEU A 143 4.77 7.10 -14.92
CA LEU A 143 4.45 8.16 -15.84
C LEU A 143 2.94 8.39 -15.78
N ILE A 144 2.54 9.63 -15.48
CA ILE A 144 1.15 9.95 -15.24
C ILE A 144 0.64 11.02 -16.19
N LYS A 145 -0.63 10.88 -16.56
CA LYS A 145 -1.46 11.96 -17.08
C LYS A 145 -2.45 12.32 -15.98
N ASP A 146 -2.28 13.52 -15.44
CA ASP A 146 -3.17 14.04 -14.41
C ASP A 146 -4.57 14.25 -15.00
N ASN A 147 -5.59 13.76 -14.29
CA ASN A 147 -6.99 13.97 -14.66
C ASN A 147 -7.56 15.09 -13.80
N PRO A 148 -8.66 15.74 -14.20
CA PRO A 148 -9.31 16.72 -13.34
C PRO A 148 -9.64 16.12 -11.97
N ALA A 149 -9.24 16.82 -10.90
CA ALA A 149 -9.62 16.44 -9.55
C ALA A 149 -11.16 16.42 -9.44
N PRO A 150 -11.74 15.52 -8.62
CA PRO A 150 -13.18 15.52 -8.38
C PRO A 150 -13.61 16.87 -7.77
N ALA A 151 -14.90 17.17 -7.85
CA ALA A 151 -15.45 18.43 -7.33
C ALA A 151 -15.29 18.61 -5.81
N GLY A 152 -15.04 17.52 -5.08
CA GLY A 152 -14.75 17.51 -3.64
C GLY A 152 -13.24 17.57 -3.35
N GLU A 153 -12.90 17.62 -2.06
CA GLU A 153 -11.51 17.51 -1.63
C GLU A 153 -11.08 16.03 -1.69
N ALA A 154 -10.63 15.58 -2.86
CA ALA A 154 -9.98 14.28 -2.97
C ALA A 154 -8.88 14.17 -1.92
N THR A 155 -8.95 13.12 -1.10
CA THR A 155 -8.04 12.97 0.03
C THR A 155 -6.70 12.36 -0.36
N TYR A 156 -6.63 11.69 -1.52
CA TYR A 156 -5.44 11.04 -2.07
C TYR A 156 -5.59 10.70 -3.55
N ASN A 157 -4.44 10.41 -4.18
CA ASN A 157 -4.34 10.01 -5.58
C ASN A 157 -4.35 8.50 -5.72
N VAL A 158 -4.98 8.01 -6.78
CA VAL A 158 -5.01 6.59 -7.14
C VAL A 158 -4.71 6.47 -8.64
N TYR A 159 -3.97 5.44 -9.03
CA TYR A 159 -3.40 5.31 -10.37
C TYR A 159 -4.04 4.13 -11.10
N PHE A 160 -4.54 4.41 -12.29
CA PHE A 160 -5.20 3.44 -13.17
C PHE A 160 -4.67 3.52 -14.59
N ASP A 161 -4.59 2.38 -15.26
CA ASP A 161 -4.29 2.24 -16.67
C ASP A 161 -5.58 2.00 -17.47
N PRO A 162 -6.01 2.95 -18.31
CA PRO A 162 -7.22 2.81 -19.10
C PRO A 162 -7.12 1.75 -20.20
N GLU A 163 -5.90 1.45 -20.68
CA GLU A 163 -5.65 0.46 -21.73
C GLU A 163 -5.62 -0.97 -21.17
N ARG A 164 -5.53 -1.11 -19.85
CA ARG A 164 -5.64 -2.40 -19.17
C ARG A 164 -7.09 -2.88 -19.20
N HIS A 165 -7.40 -3.69 -20.22
CA HIS A 165 -8.71 -4.25 -20.44
C HIS A 165 -9.16 -5.08 -19.22
N SER A 166 -10.41 -4.86 -18.81
CA SER A 166 -11.09 -5.35 -17.59
C SER A 166 -11.25 -6.87 -17.47
N GLY A 167 -10.51 -7.67 -18.24
CA GLY A 167 -10.81 -9.09 -18.44
C GLY A 167 -10.53 -10.00 -17.25
N THR A 168 -9.59 -9.67 -16.35
CA THR A 168 -9.21 -10.60 -15.27
C THR A 168 -8.63 -9.95 -14.00
N ARG A 169 -7.88 -8.84 -14.08
CA ARG A 169 -7.19 -8.26 -12.90
C ARG A 169 -7.95 -7.18 -12.14
N ARG A 170 -9.11 -6.74 -12.62
CA ARG A 170 -10.00 -5.88 -11.84
C ARG A 170 -10.95 -6.81 -11.13
N ALA A 171 -10.56 -7.25 -9.93
CA ALA A 171 -11.39 -8.11 -9.10
C ALA A 171 -12.61 -7.32 -8.58
N ASP A 172 -13.52 -7.08 -9.51
CA ASP A 172 -14.80 -6.41 -9.30
C ASP A 172 -15.68 -7.26 -8.41
N GLY A 173 -16.48 -6.59 -7.60
CA GLY A 173 -17.32 -7.29 -6.65
C GLY A 173 -17.74 -6.43 -5.48
N LYS A 174 -18.60 -7.02 -4.67
CA LYS A 174 -19.16 -6.43 -3.48
C LYS A 174 -18.68 -7.19 -2.25
N PHE A 175 -18.16 -6.46 -1.28
CA PHE A 175 -17.46 -6.98 -0.12
C PHE A 175 -18.08 -6.39 1.13
N LEU A 176 -18.77 -7.21 1.91
CA LEU A 176 -19.20 -6.84 3.25
C LEU A 176 -18.01 -7.04 4.18
N VAL A 177 -17.51 -5.96 4.79
CA VAL A 177 -16.34 -6.02 5.68
C VAL A 177 -16.78 -6.58 7.04
N PRO A 178 -16.26 -7.74 7.45
CA PRO A 178 -16.64 -8.34 8.74
C PRO A 178 -16.21 -7.48 9.93
N GLU A 179 -16.85 -7.70 11.08
CA GLU A 179 -16.39 -7.12 12.34
C GLU A 179 -14.91 -7.45 12.62
N GLY A 180 -14.18 -6.48 13.17
CA GLY A 180 -12.75 -6.61 13.45
C GLY A 180 -11.85 -6.74 12.21
N HIS A 181 -12.38 -6.52 11.00
CA HIS A 181 -11.62 -6.59 9.76
C HIS A 181 -11.68 -5.28 8.96
N TYR A 182 -10.77 -5.14 8.00
CA TYR A 182 -10.68 -3.97 7.14
C TYR A 182 -10.50 -4.42 5.68
N PHE A 183 -11.04 -3.62 4.75
CA PHE A 183 -10.78 -3.79 3.33
C PHE A 183 -9.71 -2.78 2.91
N ALA A 184 -8.59 -3.25 2.38
CA ALA A 184 -7.45 -2.40 2.04
C ALA A 184 -7.04 -2.56 0.57
N MET A 185 -6.75 -1.45 -0.10
CA MET A 185 -6.34 -1.43 -1.51
C MET A 185 -5.03 -0.67 -1.71
N GLY A 186 -4.31 -0.99 -2.78
CA GLY A 186 -3.15 -0.21 -3.21
C GLY A 186 -3.58 1.07 -3.93
N ASP A 187 -2.74 2.10 -3.87
CA ASP A 187 -2.94 3.32 -4.65
C ASP A 187 -2.62 3.08 -6.13
N ASN A 188 -1.68 2.18 -6.45
CA ASN A 188 -1.49 1.68 -7.81
C ASN A 188 -2.48 0.55 -8.09
N ARG A 189 -3.69 0.92 -8.55
CA ARG A 189 -4.88 0.08 -8.49
C ARG A 189 -4.83 -1.12 -9.41
N ASP A 190 -4.22 -0.95 -10.58
CA ASP A 190 -4.07 -2.03 -11.53
C ASP A 190 -2.85 -2.92 -11.21
N ASN A 191 -1.90 -2.46 -10.38
CA ASN A 191 -0.70 -3.20 -9.98
C ASN A 191 -0.64 -3.48 -8.46
N SER A 192 -1.75 -3.93 -7.88
CA SER A 192 -1.83 -4.20 -6.44
C SER A 192 -2.62 -5.47 -6.14
N LEU A 193 -1.91 -6.50 -5.66
CA LEU A 193 -2.53 -7.66 -5.00
C LEU A 193 -2.96 -7.27 -3.58
N ASP A 194 -4.23 -6.97 -3.42
CA ASP A 194 -4.84 -6.43 -2.20
C ASP A 194 -6.18 -7.11 -1.85
N SER A 195 -7.01 -6.48 -1.01
CA SER A 195 -8.21 -7.11 -0.46
C SER A 195 -9.21 -7.60 -1.50
N ARG A 196 -9.15 -7.10 -2.73
CA ARG A 196 -9.95 -7.60 -3.85
C ARG A 196 -9.66 -9.07 -4.17
N PHE A 197 -8.44 -9.54 -3.89
CA PHE A 197 -7.96 -10.88 -4.27
C PHE A 197 -7.90 -11.84 -3.09
N TRP A 198 -7.42 -11.39 -1.93
CA TRP A 198 -7.23 -12.24 -0.74
C TRP A 198 -8.20 -11.95 0.41
N GLY A 199 -9.09 -10.98 0.27
CA GLY A 199 -10.10 -10.65 1.27
C GLY A 199 -9.62 -9.67 2.32
N TYR A 200 -10.01 -9.85 3.57
CA TYR A 200 -9.95 -8.78 4.56
C TYR A 200 -8.69 -8.83 5.45
N VAL A 201 -8.27 -7.66 5.93
CA VAL A 201 -7.18 -7.53 6.92
C VAL A 201 -7.77 -7.62 8.32
N PRO A 202 -7.43 -8.64 9.12
CA PRO A 202 -7.87 -8.69 10.51
C PRO A 202 -7.12 -7.63 11.33
N ARG A 203 -7.80 -7.09 12.35
CA ARG A 203 -7.30 -5.97 13.15
C ARG A 203 -5.95 -6.24 13.81
N ASP A 204 -5.71 -7.47 14.24
CA ASP A 204 -4.51 -7.94 14.93
C ASP A 204 -3.30 -8.08 14.00
N ALA A 205 -3.52 -8.23 12.70
CA ALA A 205 -2.45 -8.19 11.71
C ALA A 205 -1.89 -6.77 11.49
N ILE A 206 -2.64 -5.73 11.87
CA ILE A 206 -2.25 -4.34 11.63
C ILE A 206 -1.20 -3.90 12.65
N ILE A 207 -0.02 -3.55 12.15
CA ILE A 207 1.15 -3.14 12.93
C ILE A 207 1.05 -1.65 13.31
N GLY A 208 0.60 -0.80 12.38
CA GLY A 208 0.58 0.65 12.60
C GLY A 208 0.29 1.45 11.34
N ARG A 209 0.36 2.79 11.46
CA ARG A 209 0.16 3.73 10.35
C ARG A 209 1.49 4.17 9.76
N ALA A 210 1.64 4.10 8.43
CA ALA A 210 2.77 4.71 7.75
C ALA A 210 2.69 6.25 7.89
N MET A 211 3.75 6.88 8.38
CA MET A 211 3.78 8.33 8.59
C MET A 211 4.59 9.06 7.53
N PHE A 212 5.87 8.71 7.37
CA PHE A 212 6.74 9.40 6.44
C PHE A 212 7.84 8.48 5.94
N VAL A 213 8.37 8.82 4.76
CA VAL A 213 9.56 8.20 4.21
C VAL A 213 10.76 8.81 4.94
N TYR A 214 11.51 8.03 5.73
CA TYR A 214 12.69 8.54 6.44
C TYR A 214 13.98 8.36 5.62
N TRP A 215 13.97 7.45 4.66
CA TRP A 215 15.04 7.24 3.70
C TRP A 215 14.48 6.57 2.45
N SER A 216 15.07 6.84 1.29
CA SER A 216 14.69 6.22 0.02
C SER A 216 15.94 6.00 -0.80
N TYR A 217 16.11 4.79 -1.31
CA TYR A 217 17.27 4.38 -2.09
C TYR A 217 16.83 3.67 -3.36
N ASP A 218 17.44 4.02 -4.48
CA ASP A 218 17.17 3.42 -5.78
C ASP A 218 18.05 2.18 -5.98
N GLU A 219 17.48 0.99 -5.79
CA GLU A 219 18.24 -0.26 -5.88
C GLU A 219 18.50 -0.70 -7.32
N SER A 220 17.75 -0.20 -8.30
CA SER A 220 17.99 -0.48 -9.72
C SER A 220 18.98 0.46 -10.38
N ALA A 221 19.39 1.55 -9.70
CA ALA A 221 20.39 2.45 -10.23
C ALA A 221 21.77 1.76 -10.35
N PRO A 222 22.63 2.17 -11.31
CA PRO A 222 23.95 1.59 -11.49
C PRO A 222 24.78 1.66 -10.19
N HIS A 223 25.55 0.59 -9.95
CA HIS A 223 26.50 0.48 -8.85
C HIS A 223 27.93 0.39 -9.40
N GLY A 224 28.83 1.19 -8.84
CA GLY A 224 30.26 1.20 -9.14
C GLY A 224 31.04 0.26 -8.22
N ASP A 225 32.19 -0.20 -8.69
CA ASP A 225 33.04 -1.12 -7.94
C ASP A 225 33.85 -0.44 -6.82
N GLY A 226 34.10 -1.18 -5.75
CA GLY A 226 34.97 -0.78 -4.65
C GLY A 226 34.37 0.25 -3.68
N ALA A 227 35.10 0.57 -2.63
CA ALA A 227 34.61 1.41 -1.53
C ALA A 227 34.27 2.85 -1.95
N LEU A 228 35.03 3.42 -2.89
CA LEU A 228 34.75 4.75 -3.44
C LEU A 228 33.47 4.74 -4.31
N GLY A 229 33.30 3.69 -5.12
CA GLY A 229 32.08 3.46 -5.90
C GLY A 229 30.86 3.39 -5.01
N PHE A 230 30.89 2.52 -4.00
CA PHE A 230 29.84 2.41 -2.99
C PHE A 230 29.48 3.75 -2.32
N LEU A 231 30.47 4.55 -1.92
CA LEU A 231 30.21 5.84 -1.30
C LEU A 231 29.54 6.82 -2.26
N LEU A 232 30.00 6.87 -3.51
CA LEU A 232 29.39 7.73 -4.54
C LEU A 232 27.96 7.29 -4.86
N ASP A 233 27.73 5.99 -4.98
CA ASP A 233 26.41 5.40 -5.22
C ASP A 233 25.47 5.67 -4.05
N PHE A 234 25.94 5.58 -2.81
CA PHE A 234 25.14 5.89 -1.63
C PHE A 234 24.54 7.30 -1.74
N PHE A 235 25.34 8.32 -2.08
CA PHE A 235 24.84 9.68 -2.21
C PHE A 235 24.02 9.90 -3.47
N ARG A 236 24.41 9.29 -4.60
CA ARG A 236 23.74 9.46 -5.90
C ARG A 236 22.39 8.75 -5.96
N ASN A 237 22.34 7.51 -5.50
CA ASN A 237 21.18 6.63 -5.61
C ASN A 237 20.22 6.83 -4.42
N THR A 238 20.63 7.55 -3.36
CA THR A 238 19.69 8.03 -2.34
C THR A 238 18.79 9.13 -2.94
N ARG A 239 17.47 8.92 -2.87
CA ARG A 239 16.45 9.87 -3.33
C ARG A 239 16.17 10.92 -2.24
N TRP A 240 17.10 11.84 -2.03
CA TRP A 240 17.04 12.85 -0.94
C TRP A 240 15.74 13.66 -0.88
N GLY A 241 15.14 13.96 -2.03
CA GLY A 241 13.85 14.67 -2.11
C GLY A 241 12.66 13.92 -1.52
N ARG A 242 12.80 12.60 -1.26
CA ARG A 242 11.77 11.79 -0.60
C ARG A 242 11.94 11.74 0.92
N THR A 243 13.10 12.09 1.45
CA THR A 243 13.33 12.07 2.89
C THR A 243 12.45 13.11 3.58
N GLY A 244 11.66 12.67 4.56
CA GLY A 244 10.68 13.50 5.26
C GLY A 244 9.34 13.65 4.53
N THR A 245 9.15 13.02 3.37
CA THR A 245 7.86 13.05 2.67
C THR A 245 6.78 12.38 3.52
N LEU A 246 5.74 13.15 3.83
CA LEU A 246 4.56 12.67 4.52
C LEU A 246 3.77 11.74 3.61
N VAL A 247 3.50 10.53 4.10
CA VAL A 247 2.67 9.54 3.42
C VAL A 247 1.21 9.94 3.62
N LYS A 248 0.53 10.31 2.52
CA LYS A 248 -0.88 10.73 2.52
C LYS A 248 -1.69 9.92 1.53
#